data_AF-G8CMM7-F1
#
_entry.id   AF-G8CMM7-F1
#
_cell.length_a   1.000
_cell.length_b   1.000
_cell.length_c   1.000
_cell.angle_alpha   90.00
_cell.angle_beta   90.00
_cell.angle_gamma   90.00
#
_symmetry.space_group_name_H-M   'P 1'
#
loop_
_entity.id
_entity.type
_entity.pdbx_description
1 polymer ?
#
loop_
_entity_poly.entity_id
_entity_poly.type
_entity_poly.pdbx_seq_one_letter_code
_entity_poly.pdbx_strand_id
1 'polypeptide(L)'
;SGAEAMTLMKGAVKEYPLMEIDALKVIEEKLGRLTLGLGIVGAILSELPITPSRLLDTLNRPSPIRDFSWNDREVISLKNHEILVRLLDVCLSIFEHADGPRSLAIRMVHVSGWFAPSAVPIHMLALAAHKIPKKHRRGPRWRKWWRTLTCGLAASRMQRSEAEAAAMLMRFGIARCSAKSEYIQFHDMIRLYARKRGGTRTAQAAVQAVYLRGSIKHSSEHLWAACFMAFGFGSDPFLVELRPSELMFFVKQIVVPLAINTFITYSRCNAALELLRLCTDALERAAESMLSHAGKWRETSISCFRPVQSEAQYTYLWQELALLKASVLETRAKLMLRGGQYGIGDDLIRKAIFIR
;
A
#
# COMPACT_ATOMS: atom_id res chain seq x y z
N SER A 1 31.19 14.27 -6.45
CA SER A 1 32.48 14.60 -5.80
C SER A 1 32.41 14.28 -4.30
N GLY A 2 33.53 14.07 -3.59
CA GLY A 2 33.52 13.82 -2.13
C GLY A 2 33.08 15.02 -1.31
N ALA A 3 33.36 16.22 -1.80
CA ALA A 3 32.86 17.45 -1.19
C ALA A 3 31.33 17.48 -1.14
N GLU A 4 30.65 17.08 -2.22
CA GLU A 4 29.19 17.06 -2.30
C GLU A 4 28.56 16.03 -1.36
N ALA A 5 29.16 14.85 -1.21
CA ALA A 5 28.71 13.82 -0.28
C ALA A 5 28.79 14.31 1.18
N MET A 6 29.89 14.98 1.52
CA MET A 6 30.05 15.62 2.82
C MET A 6 29.05 16.75 3.05
N THR A 7 28.77 17.57 2.04
CA THR A 7 27.74 18.62 2.13
C THR A 7 26.36 18.03 2.40
N LEU A 8 26.00 16.91 1.76
CA LEU A 8 24.73 16.22 2.00
C LEU A 8 24.61 15.66 3.43
N MET A 9 25.68 15.09 3.98
CA MET A 9 25.66 14.46 5.31
C MET A 9 25.86 15.44 6.47
N LYS A 10 26.53 16.56 6.27
CA LYS A 10 26.79 17.53 7.36
C LYS A 10 25.52 18.26 7.81
N GLY A 11 24.45 18.23 7.01
CA GLY A 11 23.20 18.90 7.34
C GLY A 11 23.34 20.43 7.36
N ALA A 12 22.38 21.11 7.96
CA ALA A 12 22.42 22.57 8.08
C ALA A 12 23.49 23.00 9.12
N VAL A 13 24.64 23.44 8.60
CA VAL A 13 25.68 24.24 9.28
C VAL A 13 26.15 23.68 10.62
N LYS A 14 26.85 22.54 10.60
CA LYS A 14 27.67 22.06 11.73
C LYS A 14 29.14 21.96 11.31
N GLU A 15 29.99 22.76 11.97
CA GLU A 15 31.43 22.53 11.97
C GLU A 15 31.74 21.37 12.90
N TYR A 16 32.16 20.26 12.30
CA TYR A 16 32.52 19.06 13.03
C TYR A 16 34.03 19.03 13.29
N PRO A 17 34.48 18.60 14.49
CA PRO A 17 35.88 18.31 14.72
C PRO A 17 36.36 17.18 13.81
N LEU A 18 37.68 17.09 13.58
CA LEU A 18 38.27 16.13 12.64
C LEU A 18 37.82 14.68 12.88
N MET A 19 37.72 14.24 14.14
CA MET A 19 37.26 12.89 14.49
C MET A 19 35.84 12.60 13.99
N GLU A 20 34.94 13.58 14.06
CA GLU A 20 33.55 13.43 13.60
C GLU A 20 33.47 13.49 12.07
N ILE A 21 34.39 14.21 11.42
CA ILE A 21 34.55 14.18 9.95
C ILE A 21 34.99 12.79 9.49
N ASP A 22 35.91 12.13 10.20
CA ASP A 22 36.36 10.79 9.84
C ASP A 22 35.25 9.75 10.00
N ALA A 23 34.42 9.86 11.06
CA ALA A 23 33.22 9.04 11.19
C ALA A 23 32.26 9.22 9.99
N LEU A 24 32.06 10.46 9.50
CA LEU A 24 31.26 10.72 8.31
C LEU A 24 31.85 10.09 7.04
N LYS A 25 33.18 10.11 6.86
CA LYS A 25 33.82 9.45 5.71
C LYS A 25 33.60 7.94 5.73
N VAL A 26 33.68 7.30 6.90
CA VAL A 26 33.38 5.86 7.05
C VAL A 26 31.91 5.58 6.71
N ILE A 27 30.99 6.46 7.11
CA ILE A 27 29.57 6.35 6.72
C ILE A 27 29.41 6.50 5.20
N GLU A 28 30.07 7.48 4.57
CA GLU A 28 30.05 7.68 3.10
C GLU A 28 30.48 6.41 2.36
N GLU A 29 31.61 5.83 2.77
CA GLU A 29 32.18 4.63 2.19
C GLU A 29 31.21 3.44 2.33
N LYS A 30 30.69 3.22 3.54
CA LYS A 30 29.72 2.15 3.84
C LYS A 30 28.41 2.29 3.07
N LEU A 31 27.98 3.52 2.77
CA LEU A 31 26.79 3.78 1.96
C LEU A 31 27.05 3.73 0.46
N GLY A 32 28.31 3.55 0.03
CA GLY A 32 28.67 3.56 -1.39
C GLY A 32 28.29 4.87 -2.08
N ARG A 33 28.29 5.99 -1.33
CA ARG A 33 27.90 7.32 -1.80
C ARG A 33 26.47 7.43 -2.34
N LEU A 34 25.59 6.53 -1.92
CA LEU A 34 24.18 6.58 -2.28
C LEU A 34 23.53 7.85 -1.71
N THR A 35 23.16 8.78 -2.60
CA THR A 35 22.63 10.11 -2.23
C THR A 35 21.43 10.06 -1.30
N LEU A 36 20.57 9.04 -1.44
CA LEU A 36 19.46 8.78 -0.52
C LEU A 36 19.97 8.56 0.92
N GLY A 37 20.93 7.66 1.10
CA GLY A 37 21.49 7.34 2.41
C GLY A 37 22.23 8.53 3.02
N LEU A 38 23.04 9.21 2.21
CA LEU A 38 23.77 10.42 2.63
C LEU A 38 22.80 11.52 3.10
N GLY A 39 21.70 11.73 2.36
CA GLY A 39 20.67 12.70 2.73
C GLY A 39 19.94 12.34 4.02
N ILE A 40 19.65 11.05 4.26
CA ILE A 40 19.04 10.58 5.52
C ILE A 40 20.01 10.80 6.70
N VAL A 41 21.30 10.55 6.51
CA VAL A 41 22.32 10.85 7.55
C VAL A 41 22.30 12.34 7.90
N GLY A 42 22.35 13.22 6.91
CA GLY A 42 22.30 14.67 7.14
C GLY A 42 21.00 15.12 7.80
N ALA A 43 19.88 14.50 7.44
CA ALA A 43 18.59 14.74 8.07
C ALA A 43 18.58 14.34 9.55
N ILE A 44 19.04 13.13 9.90
CA ILE A 44 19.14 12.67 11.29
C ILE A 44 20.04 13.60 12.11
N LEU A 45 21.22 13.97 11.58
CA LEU A 45 22.18 14.82 12.28
C LEU A 45 21.71 16.27 12.44
N SER A 46 20.83 16.74 11.56
CA SER A 46 20.18 18.06 11.69
C SER A 46 19.05 18.02 12.73
N GLU A 47 18.30 16.92 12.78
CA GLU A 47 17.11 16.79 13.61
C GLU A 47 17.41 16.35 15.05
N LEU A 48 18.49 15.61 15.27
CA LEU A 48 18.85 15.07 16.58
C LEU A 48 20.20 15.61 17.07
N PRO A 49 20.35 15.82 18.39
CA PRO A 49 21.62 16.20 19.01
C PRO A 49 22.53 14.98 19.17
N ILE A 50 22.80 14.24 18.08
CA ILE A 50 23.72 13.10 18.07
C ILE A 50 24.98 13.44 17.25
N THR A 51 26.10 12.82 17.59
CA THR A 51 27.35 12.94 16.85
C THR A 51 27.41 11.92 15.70
N PRO A 52 28.11 12.23 14.60
CA PRO A 52 28.39 11.25 13.54
C PRO A 52 28.96 9.92 14.05
N SER A 53 29.89 9.96 15.02
CA SER A 53 30.47 8.79 15.67
C SER A 53 29.40 7.89 16.32
N ARG A 54 28.44 8.48 17.06
CA ARG A 54 27.35 7.73 17.70
C ARG A 54 26.38 7.12 16.71
N LEU A 55 26.13 7.82 15.59
CA LEU A 55 25.34 7.27 14.49
C LEU A 55 26.07 6.08 13.85
N LEU A 56 27.37 6.21 13.58
CA LEU A 56 28.19 5.13 13.04
C LEU A 56 28.21 3.90 13.96
N ASP A 57 28.37 4.09 15.26
CA ASP A 57 28.29 3.00 16.25
C ASP A 57 26.95 2.27 16.17
N THR A 58 25.86 3.03 16.03
CA THR A 58 24.51 2.47 15.91
C THR A 58 24.34 1.67 14.63
N LEU A 59 24.91 2.15 13.51
CA LEU A 59 24.90 1.43 12.23
C LEU A 59 25.77 0.18 12.25
N ASN A 60 26.84 0.17 13.04
CA ASN A 60 27.75 -0.98 13.17
C ASN A 60 27.19 -2.08 14.07
N ARG A 61 26.25 -1.78 14.97
CA ARG A 61 25.61 -2.80 15.80
C ARG A 61 24.96 -3.87 14.93
N PRO A 62 25.13 -5.16 15.26
CA PRO A 62 24.47 -6.24 14.54
C PRO A 62 22.96 -6.05 14.63
N SER A 63 22.31 -5.75 13.51
CA SER A 63 20.86 -5.85 13.39
C SER A 63 20.53 -7.31 13.12
N PRO A 64 19.52 -7.90 13.77
CA PRO A 64 18.95 -9.14 13.28
C PRO A 64 18.29 -8.83 11.94
N ILE A 65 19.06 -8.96 10.86
CA ILE A 65 18.52 -8.98 9.50
C ILE A 65 17.48 -10.08 9.51
N ARG A 66 16.21 -9.69 9.46
CA ARG A 66 15.12 -10.66 9.39
C ARG A 66 15.13 -11.24 7.99
N ASP A 67 15.09 -12.55 7.89
CA ASP A 67 14.99 -13.25 6.61
C ASP A 67 13.75 -12.76 5.86
N PHE A 68 13.97 -11.94 4.84
CA PHE A 68 12.91 -11.45 3.96
C PHE A 68 12.60 -12.53 2.92
N SER A 69 11.57 -13.34 3.16
CA SER A 69 11.21 -14.45 2.28
C SER A 69 10.41 -14.02 1.03
N TRP A 70 10.96 -13.21 0.12
CA TRP A 70 10.28 -12.86 -1.16
C TRP A 70 11.22 -12.50 -2.32
N ASN A 71 11.18 -13.29 -3.40
CA ASN A 71 11.78 -13.16 -4.74
C ASN A 71 13.26 -12.69 -4.81
N ASP A 72 14.13 -13.54 -5.39
CA ASP A 72 15.59 -13.39 -5.34
C ASP A 72 16.08 -12.02 -5.85
N ARG A 73 15.49 -11.49 -6.93
CA ARG A 73 15.95 -10.24 -7.56
C ARG A 73 15.76 -9.00 -6.69
N GLU A 74 14.61 -8.86 -6.02
CA GLU A 74 14.35 -7.71 -5.12
C GLU A 74 15.14 -7.81 -3.82
N VAL A 75 15.33 -9.04 -3.35
CA VAL A 75 16.14 -9.36 -2.18
C VAL A 75 17.60 -9.02 -2.45
N ILE A 76 18.13 -9.31 -3.64
CA ILE A 76 19.49 -8.92 -4.05
C ILE A 76 19.65 -7.39 -4.00
N SER A 77 18.72 -6.63 -4.57
CA SER A 77 18.82 -5.16 -4.59
C SER A 77 18.86 -4.53 -3.20
N LEU A 78 18.08 -5.02 -2.23
CA LEU A 78 18.11 -4.48 -0.86
C LEU A 78 19.27 -5.05 -0.02
N LYS A 79 19.64 -6.33 -0.21
CA LYS A 79 20.79 -6.97 0.45
C LYS A 79 22.10 -6.26 0.10
N ASN A 80 22.24 -5.79 -1.12
CA ASN A 80 23.41 -5.03 -1.57
C ASN A 80 23.55 -3.65 -0.87
N HIS A 81 22.52 -3.21 -0.14
CA HIS A 81 22.50 -1.94 0.59
C HIS A 81 22.14 -2.12 2.07
N GLU A 82 22.79 -3.08 2.74
CA GLU A 82 22.55 -3.39 4.15
C GLU A 82 22.65 -2.16 5.07
N ILE A 83 23.63 -1.29 4.84
CA ILE A 83 23.82 -0.09 5.66
C ILE A 83 22.65 0.89 5.51
N LEU A 84 22.07 1.01 4.31
CA LEU A 84 20.84 1.80 4.11
C LEU A 84 19.67 1.19 4.88
N VAL A 85 19.52 -0.14 4.87
CA VAL A 85 18.46 -0.83 5.62
C VAL A 85 18.59 -0.55 7.12
N ARG A 86 19.81 -0.62 7.66
CA ARG A 86 20.08 -0.28 9.07
C ARG A 86 19.76 1.19 9.36
N LEU A 87 20.11 2.10 8.45
CA LEU A 87 19.80 3.52 8.58
C LEU A 87 18.28 3.78 8.61
N LEU A 88 17.51 3.11 7.74
CA LEU A 88 16.05 3.18 7.76
C LEU A 88 15.45 2.59 9.05
N ASP A 89 16.03 1.51 9.57
CA ASP A 89 15.65 0.95 10.87
C ASP A 89 15.90 1.95 12.01
N VAL A 90 17.02 2.68 11.99
CA VAL A 90 17.29 3.78 12.95
C VAL A 90 16.23 4.86 12.86
N CYS A 91 15.83 5.30 11.66
CA CYS A 91 14.74 6.26 11.50
C CYS A 91 13.41 5.77 12.10
N LEU A 92 13.04 4.51 11.86
CA LEU A 92 11.82 3.95 12.45
C LEU A 92 11.91 3.85 13.98
N SER A 93 13.08 3.52 14.54
CA SER A 93 13.29 3.54 15.98
C SER A 93 13.15 4.95 16.57
N ILE A 94 13.64 5.98 15.87
CA ILE A 94 13.45 7.39 16.30
C ILE A 94 11.97 7.75 16.33
N PHE A 95 11.20 7.38 15.30
CA PHE A 95 9.75 7.61 15.26
C PHE A 95 9.02 6.87 16.38
N GLU A 96 9.49 5.66 16.73
CA GLU A 96 8.94 4.86 17.82
C GLU A 96 9.24 5.49 19.18
N HIS A 97 10.41 6.11 19.37
CA HIS A 97 10.72 6.83 20.61
C HIS A 97 9.91 8.13 20.73
N ALA A 98 9.62 8.81 19.61
CA ALA A 98 8.84 10.06 19.61
C ALA A 98 7.34 9.84 19.91
N ASP A 99 6.69 8.91 19.19
CA ASP A 99 5.24 8.72 19.23
C ASP A 99 4.80 7.35 19.82
N GLY A 100 5.76 6.54 20.26
CA GLY A 100 5.54 5.19 20.75
C GLY A 100 5.36 4.12 19.64
N PRO A 101 5.08 2.86 20.03
CA PRO A 101 4.94 1.71 19.12
C PRO A 101 3.72 1.78 18.18
N ARG A 102 2.95 2.86 18.26
CA ARG A 102 1.81 3.16 17.41
C ARG A 102 2.00 4.51 16.69
N SER A 103 3.25 4.91 16.44
CA SER A 103 3.56 6.06 15.60
C SER A 103 2.80 5.98 14.27
N LEU A 104 2.17 7.09 13.89
CA LEU A 104 1.51 7.20 12.59
C LEU A 104 2.55 7.24 11.46
N ALA A 105 3.68 7.92 11.68
CA ALA A 105 4.79 7.99 10.73
C ALA A 105 5.29 6.58 10.34
N ILE A 106 5.57 5.71 11.32
CA ILE A 106 5.99 4.32 11.05
C ILE A 106 4.96 3.57 10.20
N ARG A 107 3.67 3.71 10.54
CA ARG A 107 2.61 3.04 9.77
C ARG A 107 2.51 3.59 8.35
N MET A 108 2.66 4.91 8.16
CA MET A 108 2.71 5.54 6.84
C MET A 108 3.90 5.03 6.02
N VAL A 109 5.08 4.84 6.63
CA VAL A 109 6.21 4.17 5.95
C VAL A 109 5.80 2.78 5.50
N HIS A 110 5.26 1.95 6.39
CA HIS A 110 4.90 0.57 6.03
C HIS A 110 3.90 0.46 4.88
N VAL A 111 2.89 1.34 4.80
CA VAL A 111 1.93 1.31 3.69
C VAL A 111 2.45 1.97 2.41
N SER A 112 3.43 2.89 2.51
CA SER A 112 3.98 3.61 1.35
C SER A 112 4.51 2.69 0.25
N GLY A 113 5.03 1.52 0.64
CA GLY A 113 5.50 0.50 -0.29
C GLY A 113 4.43 0.06 -1.29
N TRP A 114 3.16 -0.01 -0.89
CA TRP A 114 2.08 -0.57 -1.70
C TRP A 114 1.37 0.45 -2.60
N PHE A 115 1.71 1.73 -2.48
CA PHE A 115 1.28 2.75 -3.44
C PHE A 115 2.13 2.69 -4.71
N ALA A 116 1.63 3.27 -5.81
CA ALA A 116 2.36 3.42 -7.08
C ALA A 116 3.64 4.28 -6.92
N PRO A 117 4.61 4.23 -7.86
CA PRO A 117 5.81 5.09 -7.88
C PRO A 117 5.50 6.58 -8.17
N SER A 118 4.46 7.12 -7.55
CA SER A 118 3.98 8.48 -7.75
C SER A 118 3.70 9.17 -6.43
N ALA A 119 3.53 10.48 -6.48
CA ALA A 119 3.16 11.26 -5.30
C ALA A 119 1.80 10.79 -4.75
N VAL A 120 1.76 10.51 -3.44
CA VAL A 120 0.61 9.97 -2.72
C VAL A 120 -0.08 11.11 -1.95
N PRO A 121 -1.42 11.25 -2.02
CA PRO A 121 -2.13 12.17 -1.15
C PRO A 121 -1.91 11.79 0.33
N ILE A 122 -1.52 12.75 1.17
CA ILE A 122 -1.20 12.50 2.59
C ILE A 122 -2.39 11.86 3.32
N HIS A 123 -3.60 12.35 3.10
CA HIS A 123 -4.82 11.80 3.71
C HIS A 123 -5.09 10.33 3.31
N MET A 124 -4.75 9.94 2.07
CA MET A 124 -4.93 8.57 1.58
C MET A 124 -3.90 7.64 2.20
N LEU A 125 -2.65 8.11 2.32
CA LEU A 125 -1.58 7.40 3.00
C LEU A 125 -1.88 7.21 4.49
N ALA A 126 -2.37 8.26 5.16
CA ALA A 126 -2.80 8.21 6.55
C ALA A 126 -3.99 7.26 6.76
N LEU A 127 -4.99 7.29 5.86
CA LEU A 127 -6.11 6.35 5.91
C LEU A 127 -5.63 4.89 5.81
N ALA A 128 -4.70 4.59 4.91
CA ALA A 128 -4.08 3.28 4.81
C ALA A 128 -3.35 2.92 6.11
N ALA A 129 -2.55 3.84 6.65
CA ALA A 129 -1.85 3.66 7.91
C ALA A 129 -2.80 3.39 9.10
N HIS A 130 -3.98 3.99 9.12
CA HIS A 130 -5.00 3.76 10.16
C HIS A 130 -5.71 2.40 10.02
N LYS A 131 -5.79 1.87 8.80
CA LYS A 131 -6.41 0.57 8.51
C LYS A 131 -5.51 -0.63 8.81
N ILE A 132 -4.22 -0.43 9.06
CA ILE A 132 -3.32 -1.51 9.47
C ILE A 132 -3.87 -2.11 10.78
N PRO A 133 -4.21 -3.42 10.80
CA PRO A 133 -4.76 -4.05 11.99
C PRO A 133 -3.75 -4.00 13.13
N LYS A 134 -4.15 -3.43 14.26
CA LYS A 134 -3.31 -3.35 15.46
C LYS A 134 -3.05 -4.78 15.95
N LYS A 135 -1.77 -5.17 16.11
CA LYS A 135 -1.41 -6.40 16.85
C LYS A 135 -2.18 -6.39 18.17
N HIS A 136 -2.99 -7.42 18.42
CA HIS A 136 -3.91 -7.47 19.54
C HIS A 136 -3.14 -7.33 20.88
N ARG A 137 -3.25 -6.15 21.51
CA ARG A 137 -3.46 -6.10 22.96
C ARG A 137 -4.95 -5.87 23.14
N ARG A 138 -5.65 -6.82 23.79
CA ARG A 138 -7.07 -6.69 24.17
C ARG A 138 -7.22 -5.41 25.00
N GLY A 139 -7.59 -4.32 24.35
CA GLY A 139 -8.04 -3.09 24.99
C GLY A 139 -9.56 -3.16 25.15
N PRO A 140 -10.12 -2.74 26.30
CA PRO A 140 -11.53 -2.91 26.58
C PRO A 140 -12.42 -2.19 25.53
N ARG A 141 -13.53 -2.87 25.16
CA ARG A 141 -14.43 -2.53 24.03
C ARG A 141 -15.16 -1.18 24.18
N TRP A 142 -15.28 -0.67 25.40
CA TRP A 142 -15.95 0.60 25.74
C TRP A 142 -15.38 1.84 25.02
N ARG A 143 -14.09 1.85 24.64
CA ARG A 143 -13.48 2.98 23.90
C ARG A 143 -14.03 3.19 22.48
N LYS A 144 -14.79 2.24 21.92
CA LYS A 144 -15.50 2.45 20.64
C LYS A 144 -16.72 3.37 20.79
N TRP A 145 -17.39 3.34 21.95
CA TRP A 145 -18.65 4.05 22.19
C TRP A 145 -18.42 5.54 22.51
N TRP A 146 -17.25 5.91 23.05
CA TRP A 146 -16.89 7.30 23.32
C TRP A 146 -16.48 8.10 22.07
N ARG A 147 -16.24 7.45 20.92
CA ARG A 147 -15.82 8.14 19.69
C ARG A 147 -16.98 8.74 18.89
N THR A 148 -18.21 8.29 19.14
CA THR A 148 -19.41 8.79 18.45
C THR A 148 -19.88 10.15 18.98
N LEU A 149 -19.39 10.61 20.14
CA LEU A 149 -19.83 11.86 20.78
C LEU A 149 -18.91 13.08 20.52
N THR A 150 -17.80 12.93 19.77
CA THR A 150 -16.78 14.00 19.60
C THR A 150 -16.39 14.31 18.15
N CYS A 151 -17.28 14.03 17.18
CA CYS A 151 -16.98 14.00 15.75
C CYS A 151 -16.45 15.30 15.11
N GLY A 152 -16.57 16.48 15.73
CA GLY A 152 -15.97 17.73 15.21
C GLY A 152 -14.49 17.92 15.59
N LEU A 153 -14.15 17.70 16.86
CA LEU A 153 -12.79 17.90 17.39
C LEU A 153 -11.84 16.74 17.03
N ALA A 154 -12.38 15.54 16.77
CA ALA A 154 -11.60 14.39 16.37
C ALA A 154 -11.05 14.54 14.94
N ALA A 155 -11.82 15.14 14.02
CA ALA A 155 -11.41 15.33 12.63
C ALA A 155 -10.23 16.33 12.52
N SER A 156 -10.31 17.46 13.23
CA SER A 156 -9.21 18.46 13.25
C SER A 156 -7.95 17.92 13.92
N ARG A 157 -8.09 17.16 15.02
CA ARG A 157 -6.95 16.47 15.66
C ARG A 157 -6.35 15.39 14.76
N MET A 158 -7.17 14.67 14.00
CA MET A 158 -6.68 13.69 13.03
C MET A 158 -5.89 14.37 11.91
N GLN A 159 -6.45 15.38 11.24
CA GLN A 159 -5.73 16.11 10.18
C GLN A 159 -4.41 16.71 10.67
N ARG A 160 -4.39 17.27 11.88
CA ARG A 160 -3.16 17.76 12.50
C ARG A 160 -2.13 16.64 12.70
N SER A 161 -2.54 15.49 13.21
CA SER A 161 -1.65 14.34 13.37
C SER A 161 -1.14 13.76 12.05
N GLU A 162 -1.94 13.83 10.98
CA GLU A 162 -1.54 13.40 9.63
C GLU A 162 -0.44 14.31 9.06
N ALA A 163 -0.62 15.63 9.19
CA ALA A 163 0.36 16.62 8.77
C ALA A 163 1.67 16.52 9.58
N GLU A 164 1.57 16.35 10.90
CA GLU A 164 2.74 16.16 11.78
C GLU A 164 3.51 14.88 11.43
N ALA A 165 2.82 13.77 11.18
CA ALA A 165 3.45 12.52 10.74
C ALA A 165 4.10 12.66 9.36
N ALA A 166 3.44 13.31 8.39
CA ALA A 166 4.03 13.57 7.08
C ALA A 166 5.27 14.48 7.19
N ALA A 167 5.21 15.53 8.01
CA ALA A 167 6.33 16.41 8.28
C ALA A 167 7.52 15.67 8.89
N MET A 168 7.26 14.74 9.82
CA MET A 168 8.30 13.88 10.38
C MET A 168 8.99 13.02 9.31
N LEU A 169 8.22 12.42 8.39
CA LEU A 169 8.82 11.65 7.28
C LEU A 169 9.71 12.50 6.38
N MET A 170 9.33 13.75 6.13
CA MET A 170 10.09 14.69 5.30
C MET A 170 11.37 15.17 6.01
N ARG A 171 11.26 15.54 7.28
CA ARG A 171 12.38 16.00 8.13
C ARG A 171 13.50 14.97 8.25
N PHE A 172 13.15 13.69 8.29
CA PHE A 172 14.12 12.58 8.36
C PHE A 172 14.53 12.02 6.98
N GLY A 173 14.14 12.67 5.88
CA GLY A 173 14.52 12.26 4.53
C GLY A 173 13.89 10.94 4.05
N ILE A 174 12.88 10.43 4.78
CA ILE A 174 12.13 9.22 4.39
C ILE A 174 11.18 9.49 3.23
N ALA A 175 10.74 10.73 3.12
CA ALA A 175 9.85 11.18 2.07
C ALA A 175 10.21 12.59 1.60
N ARG A 176 9.66 12.99 0.46
CA ARG A 176 9.87 14.32 -0.13
C ARG A 176 8.53 15.01 -0.39
N CYS A 177 8.54 16.34 -0.34
CA CYS A 177 7.43 17.14 -0.83
C CYS A 177 7.21 16.86 -2.32
N SER A 178 5.94 16.81 -2.73
CA SER A 178 5.57 16.86 -4.14
C SER A 178 5.37 18.32 -4.58
N ALA A 179 5.40 18.57 -5.89
CA ALA A 179 4.99 19.85 -6.47
C ALA A 179 3.52 20.20 -6.15
N LYS A 180 2.69 19.19 -5.84
CA LYS A 180 1.31 19.36 -5.40
C LYS A 180 1.26 19.45 -3.88
N SER A 181 0.71 20.55 -3.36
CA SER A 181 0.40 20.69 -1.93
C SER A 181 -0.45 19.49 -1.46
N GLU A 182 -0.18 18.99 -0.26
CA GLU A 182 -0.80 17.79 0.35
C GLU A 182 -0.43 16.41 -0.26
N TYR A 183 0.62 16.35 -1.07
CA TYR A 183 1.15 15.09 -1.60
C TYR A 183 2.58 14.84 -1.13
N ILE A 184 2.89 13.56 -0.95
CA ILE A 184 4.18 13.09 -0.47
C ILE A 184 4.73 12.01 -1.40
N GLN A 185 6.04 12.05 -1.68
CA GLN A 185 6.70 11.09 -2.56
C GLN A 185 7.76 10.29 -1.79
N PHE A 186 7.86 9.00 -2.11
CA PHE A 186 8.84 8.09 -1.53
C PHE A 186 9.83 7.63 -2.58
N HIS A 187 11.10 7.53 -2.21
CA HIS A 187 12.11 6.92 -3.05
C HIS A 187 11.83 5.42 -3.22
N ASP A 188 12.13 4.84 -4.39
CA ASP A 188 11.82 3.45 -4.68
C ASP A 188 12.50 2.46 -3.72
N MET A 189 13.72 2.75 -3.29
CA MET A 189 14.40 1.96 -2.24
C MET A 189 13.66 1.98 -0.90
N ILE A 190 13.05 3.12 -0.52
CA ILE A 190 12.25 3.23 0.71
C ILE A 190 10.95 2.46 0.55
N ARG A 191 10.31 2.54 -0.62
CA ARG A 191 9.11 1.75 -0.93
C ARG A 191 9.41 0.25 -0.90
N LEU A 192 10.54 -0.18 -1.45
CA LEU A 192 10.99 -1.57 -1.42
C LEU A 192 11.23 -2.04 0.02
N TYR A 193 11.99 -1.27 0.80
CA TYR A 193 12.18 -1.51 2.23
C TYR A 193 10.84 -1.61 2.98
N ALA A 194 9.92 -0.67 2.74
CA ALA A 194 8.60 -0.62 3.36
C ALA A 194 7.75 -1.86 3.03
N ARG A 195 7.75 -2.33 1.77
CA ARG A 195 7.06 -3.58 1.38
C ARG A 195 7.59 -4.77 2.17
N LYS A 196 8.92 -4.91 2.24
CA LYS A 196 9.58 -6.01 2.96
C LYS A 196 9.33 -5.95 4.47
N ARG A 197 9.27 -4.76 5.06
CA ARG A 197 9.03 -4.54 6.50
C ARG A 197 7.55 -4.67 6.90
N GLY A 198 6.63 -4.17 6.06
CA GLY A 198 5.20 -4.05 6.38
C GLY A 198 4.38 -5.33 6.19
N GLY A 199 4.80 -6.21 5.28
CA GLY A 199 4.11 -7.46 4.98
C GLY A 199 2.73 -7.30 4.33
N THR A 200 2.07 -8.42 3.99
CA THR A 200 0.82 -8.43 3.20
C THR A 200 -0.35 -7.68 3.82
N ARG A 201 -0.43 -7.59 5.15
CA ARG A 201 -1.48 -6.82 5.86
C ARG A 201 -1.46 -5.34 5.51
N THR A 202 -0.29 -4.80 5.16
CA THR A 202 -0.14 -3.40 4.77
C THR A 202 -0.57 -3.18 3.31
N ALA A 203 -0.45 -4.20 2.45
CA ALA A 203 -1.04 -4.22 1.11
C ALA A 203 -2.57 -4.14 1.19
N GLN A 204 -3.20 -4.97 2.05
CA GLN A 204 -4.65 -4.91 2.28
C GLN A 204 -5.08 -3.50 2.69
N ALA A 205 -4.39 -2.90 3.66
CA ALA A 205 -4.72 -1.57 4.16
C ALA A 205 -4.59 -0.48 3.08
N ALA A 206 -3.58 -0.59 2.20
CA ALA A 206 -3.40 0.30 1.06
C ALA A 206 -4.53 0.16 0.03
N VAL A 207 -4.85 -1.07 -0.42
CA VAL A 207 -6.01 -1.33 -1.29
C VAL A 207 -7.29 -0.75 -0.67
N GLN A 208 -7.45 -0.95 0.64
CA GLN A 208 -8.61 -0.44 1.35
C GLN A 208 -8.74 1.09 1.38
N ALA A 209 -7.62 1.80 1.47
CA ALA A 209 -7.64 3.26 1.44
C ALA A 209 -7.87 3.80 0.02
N VAL A 210 -7.22 3.17 -0.95
CA VAL A 210 -7.34 3.53 -2.37
C VAL A 210 -8.78 3.34 -2.86
N TYR A 211 -9.47 2.27 -2.48
CA TYR A 211 -10.87 2.12 -2.92
C TYR A 211 -11.83 3.10 -2.23
N LEU A 212 -11.53 3.57 -1.01
CA LEU A 212 -12.40 4.49 -0.26
C LEU A 212 -12.22 5.96 -0.64
N ARG A 213 -11.02 6.35 -1.07
CA ARG A 213 -10.65 7.76 -1.32
C ARG A 213 -10.07 8.01 -2.70
N GLY A 214 -9.76 6.96 -3.45
CA GLY A 214 -9.21 7.09 -4.78
C GLY A 214 -10.22 7.67 -5.75
N SER A 215 -9.71 8.46 -6.70
CA SER A 215 -10.48 8.92 -7.85
C SER A 215 -9.66 8.74 -9.11
N ILE A 216 -10.31 8.45 -10.22
CA ILE A 216 -9.62 8.26 -11.50
C ILE A 216 -8.87 9.53 -11.92
N LYS A 217 -9.45 10.70 -11.63
CA LYS A 217 -8.87 12.00 -11.96
C LYS A 217 -7.56 12.29 -11.22
N HIS A 218 -7.48 11.92 -9.94
CA HIS A 218 -6.37 12.34 -9.08
C HIS A 218 -5.39 11.22 -8.71
N SER A 219 -5.79 9.96 -8.79
CA SER A 219 -5.01 8.83 -8.25
C SER A 219 -5.05 7.60 -9.15
N SER A 220 -5.16 7.76 -10.48
CA SER A 220 -5.23 6.64 -11.44
C SER A 220 -4.11 5.61 -11.26
N GLU A 221 -2.87 6.07 -11.03
CA GLU A 221 -1.72 5.19 -10.80
C GLU A 221 -1.88 4.35 -9.53
N HIS A 222 -2.40 4.94 -8.45
CA HIS A 222 -2.70 4.21 -7.22
C HIS A 222 -3.86 3.23 -7.39
N LEU A 223 -4.88 3.59 -8.19
CA LEU A 223 -5.96 2.66 -8.54
C LEU A 223 -5.43 1.45 -9.31
N TRP A 224 -4.53 1.66 -10.28
CA TRP A 224 -3.85 0.58 -10.99
C TRP A 224 -3.01 -0.28 -10.05
N ALA A 225 -2.22 0.32 -9.16
CA ALA A 225 -1.48 -0.41 -8.13
C ALA A 225 -2.41 -1.28 -7.26
N ALA A 226 -3.58 -0.77 -6.87
CA ALA A 226 -4.58 -1.55 -6.15
C ALA A 226 -5.16 -2.70 -6.97
N CYS A 227 -5.40 -2.50 -8.28
CA CYS A 227 -5.84 -3.56 -9.18
C CYS A 227 -4.78 -4.65 -9.34
N PHE A 228 -3.50 -4.29 -9.49
CA PHE A 228 -2.39 -5.26 -9.53
C PHE A 228 -2.36 -6.13 -8.28
N MET A 229 -2.53 -5.53 -7.09
CA MET A 229 -2.56 -6.26 -5.83
C MET A 229 -3.80 -7.16 -5.67
N ALA A 230 -4.97 -6.72 -6.15
CA ALA A 230 -6.22 -7.47 -5.99
C ALA A 230 -6.40 -8.61 -6.99
N PHE A 231 -5.85 -8.49 -8.19
CA PHE A 231 -6.10 -9.43 -9.28
C PHE A 231 -4.89 -10.23 -9.74
N GLY A 232 -3.67 -9.73 -9.49
CA GLY A 232 -2.47 -10.30 -10.09
C GLY A 232 -2.42 -10.03 -11.60
N PHE A 233 -1.24 -9.94 -12.18
CA PHE A 233 -1.07 -9.68 -13.62
C PHE A 233 0.13 -10.46 -14.14
N GLY A 234 -0.02 -11.10 -15.31
CA GLY A 234 1.01 -11.96 -15.87
C GLY A 234 1.35 -13.11 -14.93
N SER A 235 2.63 -13.27 -14.59
CA SER A 235 3.11 -14.27 -13.63
C SER A 235 2.97 -13.87 -12.16
N ASP A 236 2.60 -12.62 -11.88
CA ASP A 236 2.55 -12.12 -10.51
C ASP A 236 1.23 -12.52 -9.84
N PRO A 237 1.26 -13.23 -8.69
CA PRO A 237 0.06 -13.61 -7.97
C PRO A 237 -0.64 -12.38 -7.36
N PHE A 238 -1.95 -12.46 -7.16
CA PHE A 238 -2.66 -11.47 -6.36
C PHE A 238 -2.20 -11.53 -4.90
N LEU A 239 -2.02 -10.36 -4.29
CA LEU A 239 -1.49 -10.20 -2.92
C LEU A 239 -2.59 -9.91 -1.89
N VAL A 240 -3.74 -9.45 -2.37
CA VAL A 240 -4.86 -8.98 -1.55
C VAL A 240 -6.11 -9.73 -1.97
N GLU A 241 -6.65 -10.53 -1.05
CA GLU A 241 -7.95 -11.17 -1.20
C GLU A 241 -9.03 -10.24 -0.64
N LEU A 242 -9.96 -9.84 -1.50
CA LEU A 242 -11.11 -9.03 -1.12
C LEU A 242 -12.29 -9.92 -0.77
N ARG A 243 -13.00 -9.58 0.31
CA ARG A 243 -14.27 -10.28 0.62
C ARG A 243 -15.27 -10.04 -0.52
N PRO A 244 -16.20 -10.97 -0.80
CA PRO A 244 -17.17 -10.82 -1.89
C PRO A 244 -17.86 -9.45 -1.97
N SER A 245 -18.31 -8.91 -0.83
CA SER A 245 -18.94 -7.58 -0.78
C SER A 245 -17.96 -6.42 -1.06
N GLU A 246 -16.70 -6.54 -0.61
CA GLU A 246 -15.65 -5.57 -0.91
C GLU A 246 -15.25 -5.63 -2.39
N LEU A 247 -15.14 -6.84 -2.94
CA LEU A 247 -14.86 -7.08 -4.35
C LEU A 247 -15.94 -6.44 -5.22
N MET A 248 -17.21 -6.66 -4.91
CA MET A 248 -18.31 -6.03 -5.67
C MET A 248 -18.20 -4.51 -5.69
N PHE A 249 -17.98 -3.89 -4.52
CA PHE A 249 -17.83 -2.44 -4.43
C PHE A 249 -16.60 -1.96 -5.21
N PHE A 250 -15.47 -2.66 -5.06
CA PHE A 250 -14.22 -2.36 -5.75
C PHE A 250 -14.41 -2.41 -7.27
N VAL A 251 -15.10 -3.43 -7.77
CA VAL A 251 -15.35 -3.59 -9.21
C VAL A 251 -16.25 -2.49 -9.75
N LYS A 252 -17.38 -2.23 -9.09
CA LYS A 252 -18.36 -1.21 -9.51
C LYS A 252 -17.76 0.20 -9.49
N GLN A 253 -17.00 0.54 -8.45
CA GLN A 253 -16.51 1.93 -8.24
C GLN A 253 -15.15 2.20 -8.88
N ILE A 254 -14.27 1.19 -8.95
CA ILE A 254 -12.88 1.38 -9.38
C ILE A 254 -12.63 0.67 -10.71
N VAL A 255 -12.79 -0.65 -10.76
CA VAL A 255 -12.27 -1.46 -11.88
C VAL A 255 -12.94 -1.13 -13.19
N VAL A 256 -14.27 -1.15 -13.24
CA VAL A 256 -15.03 -0.88 -14.46
C VAL A 256 -14.79 0.56 -14.94
N PRO A 257 -14.96 1.60 -14.10
CA PRO A 257 -14.67 2.97 -14.51
C PRO A 257 -13.20 3.19 -14.94
N LEU A 258 -12.24 2.57 -14.25
CA LEU A 258 -10.81 2.68 -14.59
C LEU A 258 -10.50 2.05 -15.94
N ALA A 259 -11.05 0.86 -16.22
CA ALA A 259 -10.87 0.18 -17.50
C ALA A 259 -11.47 0.99 -18.65
N ILE A 260 -12.70 1.49 -18.49
CA ILE A 260 -13.37 2.34 -19.51
C ILE A 260 -12.54 3.60 -19.78
N ASN A 261 -12.15 4.32 -18.72
CA ASN A 261 -11.33 5.53 -18.88
C ASN A 261 -9.96 5.22 -19.50
N THR A 262 -9.35 4.08 -19.17
CA THR A 262 -8.06 3.68 -19.74
C THR A 262 -8.17 3.34 -21.22
N PHE A 263 -9.25 2.68 -21.62
CA PHE A 263 -9.53 2.35 -23.01
C PHE A 263 -9.80 3.62 -23.83
N ILE A 264 -10.74 4.46 -23.37
CA ILE A 264 -11.22 5.62 -24.13
C ILE A 264 -10.20 6.75 -24.14
N THR A 265 -9.63 7.11 -22.98
CA THR A 265 -8.82 8.32 -22.84
C THR A 265 -7.35 8.09 -23.20
N TYR A 266 -6.79 6.93 -22.88
CA TYR A 266 -5.36 6.66 -23.04
C TYR A 266 -5.03 5.67 -24.16
N SER A 267 -6.03 5.14 -24.87
CA SER A 267 -5.85 4.12 -25.92
C SER A 267 -5.05 2.89 -25.48
N ARG A 268 -5.00 2.60 -24.17
CA ARG A 268 -4.31 1.43 -23.60
C ARG A 268 -5.27 0.24 -23.56
N CYS A 269 -5.73 -0.17 -24.74
CA CYS A 269 -6.80 -1.15 -24.91
C CYS A 269 -6.49 -2.48 -24.24
N ASN A 270 -5.27 -3.00 -24.44
CA ASN A 270 -4.87 -4.29 -23.88
C ASN A 270 -4.90 -4.31 -22.35
N ALA A 271 -4.40 -3.26 -21.69
CA ALA A 271 -4.42 -3.16 -20.24
C ALA A 271 -5.85 -3.09 -19.68
N ALA A 272 -6.73 -2.32 -20.34
CA ALA A 272 -8.13 -2.22 -19.95
C ALA A 272 -8.88 -3.55 -20.11
N LEU A 273 -8.70 -4.22 -21.25
CA LEU A 273 -9.34 -5.51 -21.53
C LEU A 273 -8.83 -6.62 -20.61
N GLU A 274 -7.54 -6.61 -20.30
CA GLU A 274 -6.92 -7.57 -19.38
C GLU A 274 -7.40 -7.36 -17.94
N LEU A 275 -7.51 -6.12 -17.48
CA LEU A 275 -8.09 -5.80 -16.17
C LEU A 275 -9.53 -6.34 -16.04
N LEU A 276 -10.36 -6.16 -17.07
CA LEU A 276 -11.73 -6.69 -17.07
C LEU A 276 -11.76 -8.22 -17.13
N ARG A 277 -10.81 -8.85 -17.83
CA ARG A 277 -10.67 -10.31 -17.85
C ARG A 277 -10.35 -10.84 -16.46
N LEU A 278 -9.28 -10.34 -15.83
CA LEU A 278 -8.84 -10.74 -14.49
C LEU A 278 -9.90 -10.47 -13.42
N CYS A 279 -10.64 -9.37 -13.55
CA CYS A 279 -11.80 -9.07 -12.71
C CYS A 279 -12.91 -10.13 -12.86
N THR A 280 -13.16 -10.61 -14.08
CA THR A 280 -14.14 -11.67 -14.34
C THR A 280 -13.73 -12.96 -13.63
N ASP A 281 -12.46 -13.35 -13.76
CA ASP A 281 -11.89 -14.53 -13.09
C ASP A 281 -11.97 -14.41 -11.56
N ALA A 282 -11.76 -13.20 -11.01
CA ALA A 282 -11.87 -12.95 -9.58
C ALA A 282 -13.32 -13.05 -9.06
N LEU A 283 -14.29 -12.54 -9.82
CA LEU A 283 -15.72 -12.68 -9.49
C LEU A 283 -16.19 -14.14 -9.55
N GLU A 284 -15.71 -14.89 -10.54
CA GLU A 284 -15.98 -16.31 -10.68
C GLU A 284 -15.44 -17.12 -9.50
N ARG A 285 -14.15 -16.92 -9.15
CA ARG A 285 -13.55 -17.54 -7.96
C ARG A 285 -14.29 -17.19 -6.67
N ALA A 286 -14.72 -15.94 -6.51
CA ALA A 286 -15.50 -15.52 -5.35
C ALA A 286 -16.86 -16.24 -5.28
N ALA A 287 -17.54 -16.40 -6.41
CA ALA A 287 -18.81 -17.12 -6.51
C ALA A 287 -18.64 -18.63 -6.22
N GLU A 288 -17.60 -19.26 -6.77
CA GLU A 288 -17.26 -20.67 -6.54
C GLU A 288 -16.90 -20.93 -5.06
N SER A 289 -16.10 -20.05 -4.46
CA SER A 289 -15.77 -20.11 -3.02
C SER A 289 -17.04 -20.11 -2.16
N MET A 290 -18.01 -19.26 -2.49
CA MET A 290 -19.30 -19.21 -1.78
C MET A 290 -20.11 -20.51 -1.94
N LEU A 291 -20.15 -21.10 -3.13
CA LEU A 291 -20.84 -22.37 -3.37
C LEU A 291 -20.17 -23.54 -2.64
N SER A 292 -18.83 -23.59 -2.64
CA SER A 292 -18.07 -24.62 -1.93
C SER A 292 -18.27 -24.55 -0.41
N HIS A 293 -18.40 -23.34 0.14
CA HIS A 293 -18.79 -23.14 1.51
C HIS A 293 -20.23 -23.62 1.73
N ALA A 294 -21.20 -23.25 0.91
CA ALA A 294 -22.58 -23.72 1.04
C ALA A 294 -22.70 -25.26 1.03
N GLY A 295 -21.91 -25.97 0.20
CA GLY A 295 -21.87 -27.44 0.17
C GLY A 295 -21.39 -28.06 1.50
N LYS A 296 -20.29 -27.55 2.08
CA LYS A 296 -19.77 -28.01 3.38
C LYS A 296 -20.73 -27.73 4.55
N TRP A 297 -21.52 -26.66 4.45
CA TRP A 297 -22.53 -26.32 5.47
C TRP A 297 -23.70 -27.31 5.47
N ARG A 298 -24.05 -27.89 4.31
CA ARG A 298 -25.09 -28.93 4.21
C ARG A 298 -24.65 -30.28 4.77
N GLU A 299 -23.36 -30.60 4.73
CA GLU A 299 -22.82 -31.87 5.25
C GLU A 299 -22.61 -31.88 6.77
N THR A 300 -22.55 -30.71 7.42
CA THR A 300 -22.28 -30.58 8.87
C THR A 300 -23.50 -30.19 9.72
N SER A 301 -24.70 -30.05 9.15
CA SER A 301 -25.88 -29.53 9.84
C SER A 301 -26.82 -30.63 10.39
N ILE A 302 -26.50 -31.16 11.58
CA ILE A 302 -27.46 -31.91 12.44
C ILE A 302 -27.73 -31.17 13.78
N SER A 303 -27.17 -29.97 14.01
CA SER A 303 -27.38 -29.23 15.28
C SER A 303 -28.40 -28.08 15.14
N CYS A 304 -29.51 -28.17 15.89
CA CYS A 304 -30.72 -27.31 15.84
C CYS A 304 -30.59 -25.88 16.39
N PHE A 305 -29.42 -25.24 16.34
CA PHE A 305 -29.21 -23.90 16.92
C PHE A 305 -28.45 -22.94 16.00
N ARG A 306 -28.95 -22.67 14.78
CA ARG A 306 -28.42 -21.57 13.95
C ARG A 306 -29.52 -20.65 13.41
N PRO A 307 -29.26 -19.33 13.34
CA PRO A 307 -30.25 -18.36 12.90
C PRO A 307 -30.47 -18.41 11.38
N VAL A 308 -31.74 -18.38 10.98
CA VAL A 308 -32.28 -18.41 9.60
C VAL A 308 -31.74 -17.29 8.69
N GLN A 309 -31.04 -16.29 9.23
CA GLN A 309 -30.48 -15.16 8.48
C GLN A 309 -29.28 -15.51 7.56
N SER A 310 -28.70 -16.71 7.64
CA SER A 310 -27.42 -17.02 6.98
C SER A 310 -27.51 -17.49 5.52
N GLU A 311 -28.58 -18.18 5.09
CA GLU A 311 -28.65 -18.74 3.73
C GLU A 311 -29.17 -17.73 2.70
N ALA A 312 -30.28 -17.03 2.99
CA ALA A 312 -30.85 -16.04 2.09
C ALA A 312 -29.85 -14.91 1.76
N GLN A 313 -29.05 -14.49 2.74
CA GLN A 313 -28.00 -13.50 2.54
C GLN A 313 -26.87 -14.02 1.62
N TYR A 314 -26.53 -15.30 1.72
CA TYR A 314 -25.52 -15.94 0.87
C TYR A 314 -26.00 -16.08 -0.58
N THR A 315 -27.24 -16.54 -0.76
CA THR A 315 -27.88 -16.64 -2.08
C THR A 315 -27.99 -15.28 -2.75
N TYR A 316 -28.43 -14.25 -2.01
CA TYR A 316 -28.50 -12.88 -2.51
C TYR A 316 -27.12 -12.37 -2.95
N LEU A 317 -26.09 -12.55 -2.11
CA LEU A 317 -24.74 -12.10 -2.41
C LEU A 317 -24.13 -12.84 -3.61
N TRP A 318 -24.44 -14.13 -3.77
CA TRP A 318 -24.03 -14.91 -4.94
C TRP A 318 -24.71 -14.40 -6.22
N GLN A 319 -26.03 -14.14 -6.17
CA GLN A 319 -26.78 -13.58 -7.30
C GLN A 319 -26.22 -12.21 -7.70
N GLU A 320 -25.92 -11.34 -6.75
CA GLU A 320 -25.29 -10.04 -6.99
C GLU A 320 -23.90 -10.16 -7.64
N LEU A 321 -23.09 -11.15 -7.23
CA LEU A 321 -21.81 -11.44 -7.89
C LEU A 321 -22.01 -11.91 -9.33
N ALA A 322 -22.98 -12.79 -9.59
CA ALA A 322 -23.28 -13.28 -10.92
C ALA A 322 -23.73 -12.15 -11.85
N LEU A 323 -24.66 -11.29 -11.39
CA LEU A 323 -25.12 -10.12 -12.13
C LEU A 323 -23.99 -9.11 -12.38
N LEU A 324 -23.08 -8.94 -11.41
CA LEU A 324 -21.90 -8.10 -11.60
C LEU A 324 -20.93 -8.70 -12.63
N LYS A 325 -20.72 -10.03 -12.62
CA LYS A 325 -19.93 -10.75 -13.63
C LYS A 325 -20.50 -10.50 -15.03
N ALA A 326 -21.82 -10.64 -15.20
CA ALA A 326 -22.49 -10.33 -16.46
C ALA A 326 -22.26 -8.87 -16.91
N SER A 327 -22.32 -7.91 -15.98
CA SER A 327 -22.10 -6.49 -16.27
C SER A 327 -20.66 -6.18 -16.68
N VAL A 328 -19.68 -6.87 -16.08
CA VAL A 328 -18.26 -6.77 -16.47
C VAL A 328 -18.03 -7.39 -17.84
N LEU A 329 -18.62 -8.56 -18.12
CA LEU A 329 -18.57 -9.23 -19.43
C LEU A 329 -19.16 -8.34 -20.54
N GLU A 330 -20.32 -7.75 -20.29
CA GLU A 330 -20.95 -6.79 -21.21
C GLU A 330 -20.06 -5.58 -21.47
N THR A 331 -19.44 -5.03 -20.42
CA THR A 331 -18.50 -3.91 -20.58
C THR A 331 -17.31 -4.29 -21.44
N ARG A 332 -16.70 -5.46 -21.18
CA ARG A 332 -15.57 -5.97 -21.95
C ARG A 332 -15.96 -6.24 -23.40
N ALA A 333 -17.14 -6.80 -23.66
CA ALA A 333 -17.70 -7.01 -24.98
C ALA A 333 -17.82 -5.68 -25.74
N LYS A 334 -18.44 -4.65 -25.14
CA LYS A 334 -18.57 -3.31 -25.75
C LYS A 334 -17.22 -2.70 -26.12
N LEU A 335 -16.20 -2.84 -25.26
CA LEU A 335 -14.86 -2.36 -25.55
C LEU A 335 -14.17 -3.17 -26.66
N MET A 336 -14.35 -4.49 -26.69
CA MET A 336 -13.82 -5.36 -27.76
C MET A 336 -14.45 -5.04 -29.12
N LEU A 337 -15.77 -4.84 -29.17
CA LEU A 337 -16.47 -4.42 -30.39
C LEU A 337 -15.95 -3.07 -30.90
N ARG A 338 -15.73 -2.10 -30.00
CA ARG A 338 -15.12 -0.80 -30.36
C ARG A 338 -13.67 -0.93 -30.84
N GLY A 339 -12.95 -1.94 -30.34
CA GLY A 339 -11.58 -2.25 -30.75
C GLY A 339 -11.48 -3.16 -31.98
N GLY A 340 -12.58 -3.47 -32.66
CA GLY A 340 -12.61 -4.32 -33.86
C GLY A 340 -12.54 -5.83 -33.60
N GLN A 341 -12.62 -6.28 -32.35
CA GLN A 341 -12.60 -7.70 -31.97
C GLN A 341 -14.02 -8.27 -31.93
N TYR A 342 -14.69 -8.32 -33.08
CA TYR A 342 -16.11 -8.66 -33.18
C TYR A 342 -16.47 -10.06 -32.68
N GLY A 343 -15.71 -11.09 -33.07
CA GLY A 343 -16.00 -12.48 -32.67
C GLY A 343 -15.94 -12.68 -31.15
N ILE A 344 -14.87 -12.21 -30.51
CA ILE A 344 -14.73 -12.31 -29.04
C ILE A 344 -15.80 -11.47 -28.34
N GLY A 345 -16.12 -10.28 -28.88
CA GLY A 345 -17.19 -9.44 -28.37
C GLY A 345 -18.56 -10.13 -28.37
N ASP A 346 -18.91 -10.81 -29.46
CA ASP A 346 -20.18 -11.55 -29.59
C ASP A 346 -20.28 -12.72 -28.60
N ASP A 347 -19.18 -13.47 -28.42
CA ASP A 347 -19.14 -14.57 -27.46
C ASP A 347 -19.35 -14.09 -26.02
N LEU A 348 -18.71 -12.97 -25.65
CA LEU A 348 -18.83 -12.41 -24.31
C LEU A 348 -20.23 -11.86 -24.02
N ILE A 349 -20.89 -11.23 -25.00
CA ILE A 349 -22.26 -10.73 -24.79
C ILE A 349 -23.26 -11.87 -24.66
N ARG A 350 -23.12 -12.96 -25.45
CA ARG A 350 -23.94 -14.17 -25.28
C ARG A 350 -23.80 -14.77 -23.88
N LYS A 351 -22.56 -14.86 -23.37
CA LYS A 351 -22.30 -15.30 -21.98
C LYS A 351 -22.96 -14.37 -20.95
N ALA A 352 -22.89 -13.06 -21.14
CA ALA A 352 -23.52 -12.09 -20.24
C ALA A 352 -25.06 -12.21 -20.23
N ILE A 353 -25.67 -12.46 -21.40
CA ILE A 353 -27.11 -12.69 -21.54
C ILE A 353 -27.51 -14.00 -20.82
N PHE A 354 -26.75 -15.08 -20.97
CA PHE A 354 -27.07 -16.36 -20.33
C PHE A 354 -27.03 -16.32 -18.79
N ILE A 355 -26.23 -15.41 -18.21
CA ILE A 355 -26.16 -15.24 -16.74
C ILE A 355 -27.37 -14.47 -16.19
N ARG A 356 -28.03 -13.65 -17.02
CA ARG A 356 -29.21 -12.86 -16.64
C ARG A 356 -30.48 -13.66 -16.85
#